data_AF-A0A9P5XV45-F1
#
_entry.id   AF-A0A9P5XV45-F1
#
_cell.length_a   1.000
_cell.length_b   1.000
_cell.length_c   1.000
_cell.angle_alpha   90.00
_cell.angle_beta   90.00
_cell.angle_gamma   90.00
#
_symmetry.space_group_name_H-M   'P 1'
#
loop_
_entity.id
_entity.type
_entity.pdbx_description
1 polymer ?
#
loop_
_entity_poly.entity_id
_entity_poly.type
_entity_poly.pdbx_seq_one_letter_code
_entity_poly.pdbx_strand_id
1 'polypeptide(L)'
;MAGSQAIFRFKGSFVEVFGTIGHGLDAPVSTYRLDGLPSVTFKPAIPNGTIYRQLYYKSTTLNDEQHILVITSIVSNTVFWLDYFQITPPPPTPSTIATTSSISRSDPMVQPLSSVADVPQAKYTSSSVLGNGSLSLGYSSQTPVKSSATSTTHNVPIGMIVGSVIGGVVLVFLVLTLLYQWKRRSRKGASTLSVEPYEFANINREHLICLENQERGDMKFRWLY
;
A
#
# COMPACT_ATOMS: atom_id res chain seq x y z
N MET A 1 15.25 0.54 0.37
CA MET A 1 16.17 1.62 -0.04
C MET A 1 16.26 2.58 1.14
N ALA A 2 17.45 2.80 1.69
CA ALA A 2 17.61 3.78 2.78
C ALA A 2 17.44 5.20 2.22
N GLY A 3 16.76 6.06 2.96
CA GLY A 3 16.46 7.43 2.56
C GLY A 3 15.23 7.60 1.67
N SER A 4 14.53 6.51 1.31
CA SER A 4 13.26 6.62 0.59
C SER A 4 12.22 7.33 1.45
N GLN A 5 11.48 8.28 0.84
CA GLN A 5 10.50 9.09 1.53
C GLN A 5 9.10 8.92 0.93
N ALA A 6 8.09 8.99 1.80
CA ALA A 6 6.69 9.15 1.43
C ALA A 6 6.15 10.43 2.10
N ILE A 7 5.41 11.23 1.34
CA ILE A 7 4.80 12.47 1.83
C ILE A 7 3.29 12.31 1.77
N PHE A 8 2.64 12.45 2.91
CA PHE A 8 1.21 12.32 3.06
C PHE A 8 0.61 13.63 3.55
N ARG A 9 -0.36 14.17 2.81
CA ARG A 9 -1.09 15.39 3.16
C ARG A 9 -2.50 15.01 3.59
N PHE A 10 -2.94 15.49 4.74
CA PHE A 10 -4.28 15.20 5.26
C PHE A 10 -4.88 16.42 5.94
N LYS A 11 -6.21 16.40 6.14
CA LYS A 11 -6.92 17.38 6.96
C LYS A 11 -7.61 16.67 8.11
N GLY A 12 -7.35 17.10 9.35
CA GLY A 12 -7.93 16.48 10.54
C GLY A 12 -7.03 16.62 11.77
N SER A 13 -7.58 16.29 12.94
CA SER A 13 -6.93 16.50 14.24
C SER A 13 -6.05 15.34 14.71
N PHE A 14 -5.92 14.27 13.94
CA PHE A 14 -5.20 13.08 14.38
C PHE A 14 -4.81 12.17 13.20
N VAL A 15 -3.64 11.53 13.28
CA VAL A 15 -3.19 10.53 12.31
C VAL A 15 -2.44 9.36 12.96
N GLU A 16 -2.73 8.15 12.50
CA GLU A 16 -1.99 6.92 12.77
C GLU A 16 -1.51 6.28 11.46
N VAL A 17 -0.32 5.68 11.53
CA VAL A 17 0.31 5.01 10.39
C VAL A 17 0.46 3.53 10.69
N PHE A 18 -0.08 2.69 9.81
CA PHE A 18 -0.01 1.25 9.92
C PHE A 18 0.77 0.64 8.76
N GLY A 19 1.48 -0.44 9.04
CA GLY A 19 2.22 -1.18 8.03
C GLY A 19 2.43 -2.64 8.37
N THR A 20 3.08 -3.33 7.44
CA THR A 20 3.44 -4.75 7.58
C THR A 20 4.94 -4.91 7.81
N ILE A 21 5.30 -5.63 8.88
CA ILE A 21 6.68 -6.05 9.10
C ILE A 21 6.82 -7.45 8.53
N GLY A 22 7.56 -7.56 7.43
CA GLY A 22 7.86 -8.86 6.81
C GLY A 22 8.76 -9.73 7.68
N HIS A 23 8.74 -11.02 7.44
CA HIS A 23 9.78 -11.92 7.95
C HIS A 23 11.13 -11.56 7.30
N GLY A 24 12.20 -11.57 8.09
CA GLY A 24 13.54 -11.23 7.61
C GLY A 24 14.55 -11.20 8.72
N LEU A 25 15.81 -10.97 8.34
CA LEU A 25 16.93 -10.82 9.28
C LEU A 25 16.93 -9.44 9.95
N ASP A 26 16.30 -8.45 9.32
CA ASP A 26 16.30 -7.05 9.75
C ASP A 26 14.90 -6.46 9.74
N ALA A 27 14.58 -5.72 10.80
CA ALA A 27 13.29 -5.06 10.96
C ALA A 27 13.33 -3.65 10.30
N PRO A 28 12.24 -3.21 9.65
CA PRO A 28 12.19 -1.91 8.99
C PRO A 28 12.22 -0.78 10.01
N VAL A 29 13.21 0.11 9.87
CA VAL A 29 13.32 1.32 10.69
C VAL A 29 12.87 2.51 9.86
N SER A 30 12.05 3.37 10.46
CA SER A 30 11.47 4.53 9.79
C SER A 30 11.38 5.73 10.72
N THR A 31 11.36 6.94 10.14
CA THR A 31 11.15 8.19 10.86
C THR A 31 9.92 8.93 10.35
N TYR A 32 9.28 9.67 11.24
CA TYR A 32 8.01 10.36 11.01
C TYR A 32 8.15 11.82 11.42
N ARG A 33 7.94 12.73 10.47
CA ARG A 33 8.03 14.18 10.66
C ARG A 33 6.70 14.81 10.33
N LEU A 34 6.02 15.36 11.33
CA LEU A 34 4.72 16.02 11.17
C LEU A 34 4.92 17.54 11.19
N ASP A 35 4.46 18.23 10.15
CA ASP A 35 4.46 19.71 10.03
C ASP A 35 5.82 20.39 10.29
N GLY A 36 6.91 19.71 9.95
CA GLY A 36 8.27 20.23 10.16
C GLY A 36 8.79 20.11 11.60
N LEU A 37 8.02 19.53 12.51
CA LEU A 37 8.47 19.21 13.88
C LEU A 37 9.61 18.19 13.87
N PRO A 38 10.34 18.01 14.99
CA PRO A 38 11.36 16.96 15.11
C PRO A 38 10.81 15.57 14.76
N SER A 39 11.64 14.74 14.12
CA SER A 39 11.21 13.41 13.66
C SER A 39 11.17 12.39 14.81
N VAL A 40 10.14 11.57 14.84
CA VAL A 40 10.02 10.41 15.73
C VAL A 40 10.51 9.16 14.99
N THR A 41 11.32 8.33 15.65
CA THR A 41 11.85 7.08 15.05
C THR A 41 11.05 5.87 15.53
N PHE A 42 10.57 5.07 14.60
CA PHE A 42 10.03 3.75 14.85
C PHE A 42 11.08 2.68 14.55
N LYS A 43 11.41 1.88 15.57
CA LYS A 43 12.34 0.75 15.47
C LYS A 43 11.70 -0.50 16.08
N PRO A 44 11.09 -1.37 15.26
CA PRO A 44 10.49 -2.60 15.75
C PRO A 44 11.55 -3.64 16.13
N ALA A 45 11.18 -4.56 17.01
CA ALA A 45 11.93 -5.79 17.22
C ALA A 45 11.81 -6.68 15.96
N ILE A 46 12.82 -7.53 15.71
CA ILE A 46 12.78 -8.49 14.60
C ILE A 46 11.75 -9.57 14.94
N PRO A 47 10.66 -9.71 14.16
CA PRO A 47 9.62 -10.68 14.46
C PRO A 47 10.00 -12.09 13.98
N ASN A 48 9.49 -13.12 14.67
CA ASN A 48 9.55 -14.50 14.19
C ASN A 48 8.36 -14.80 13.24
N GLY A 49 8.27 -14.03 12.15
CA GLY A 49 7.18 -14.11 11.18
C GLY A 49 6.75 -12.74 10.65
N THR A 50 5.73 -12.74 9.78
CA THR A 50 5.17 -11.49 9.26
C THR A 50 4.12 -10.94 10.23
N ILE A 51 4.25 -9.67 10.64
CA ILE A 51 3.26 -8.95 11.46
C ILE A 51 2.53 -7.95 10.57
N TYR A 52 1.22 -8.08 10.46
CA TYR A 52 0.35 -7.17 9.71
C TYR A 52 -0.24 -6.10 10.60
N ARG A 53 -0.60 -4.94 10.01
CA ARG A 53 -1.30 -3.85 10.72
C ARG A 53 -0.56 -3.38 11.97
N GLN A 54 0.77 -3.37 11.91
CA GLN A 54 1.60 -2.85 12.98
C GLN A 54 1.50 -1.33 13.00
N LEU A 55 1.17 -0.75 14.16
CA LEU A 55 1.24 0.69 14.38
C LEU A 55 2.72 1.12 14.34
N TYR A 56 3.07 1.94 13.36
CA TYR A 56 4.40 2.53 13.25
C TYR A 56 4.49 3.89 13.91
N TYR A 57 3.43 4.69 13.79
CA TYR A 57 3.40 6.06 14.30
C TYR A 57 1.99 6.47 14.69
N LYS A 58 1.90 7.29 15.73
CA LYS A 58 0.67 7.91 16.23
C LYS A 58 0.97 9.36 16.59
N SER A 59 0.20 10.30 16.04
CA SER A 59 0.34 11.71 16.40
C SER A 59 -0.26 11.99 17.79
N THR A 60 0.09 13.14 18.37
CA THR A 60 -0.73 13.77 19.40
C THR A 60 -2.01 14.35 18.78
N THR A 61 -2.91 14.90 19.60
CA THR A 61 -4.00 15.73 19.11
C THR A 61 -3.43 16.96 18.39
N LEU A 62 -3.94 17.22 17.19
CA LEU A 62 -3.59 18.34 16.32
C LEU A 62 -4.79 19.28 16.19
N ASN A 63 -4.57 20.46 15.63
CA ASN A 63 -5.66 21.34 15.24
C ASN A 63 -6.41 20.74 14.03
N ASP A 64 -7.67 21.13 13.80
CA ASP A 64 -8.47 20.64 12.65
C ASP A 64 -8.08 21.35 11.33
N GLU A 65 -6.79 21.29 10.98
CA GLU A 65 -6.19 21.99 9.84
C GLU A 65 -5.60 21.00 8.82
N GLN A 66 -4.92 21.54 7.80
CA GLN A 66 -4.19 20.74 6.82
C GLN A 66 -2.77 20.47 7.32
N HIS A 67 -2.39 19.20 7.34
CA HIS A 67 -1.12 18.70 7.86
C HIS A 67 -0.30 17.99 6.78
N ILE A 68 1.01 17.92 7.00
CA ILE A 68 1.98 17.20 6.16
C ILE A 68 2.79 16.24 7.03
N LEU A 69 2.63 14.95 6.77
CA LEU A 69 3.43 13.89 7.35
C LEU A 69 4.48 13.41 6.35
N VAL A 70 5.75 13.49 6.73
CA VAL A 70 6.88 12.95 5.97
C VAL A 70 7.37 11.69 6.66
N ILE A 71 7.38 10.58 5.93
CA ILE A 71 7.84 9.27 6.38
C ILE A 71 9.14 8.97 5.66
N THR A 72 10.20 8.62 6.39
CA THR A 72 11.48 8.24 5.80
C THR A 72 11.86 6.83 6.24
N SER A 73 12.13 5.94 5.29
CA SER A 73 12.77 4.65 5.60
C SER A 73 14.27 4.87 5.77
N ILE A 74 14.85 4.45 6.89
CA ILE A 74 16.28 4.72 7.19
C ILE A 74 17.18 3.51 6.98
N VAL A 75 16.64 2.34 6.66
CA VAL A 75 17.37 1.10 6.42
C VAL A 75 17.20 0.61 4.97
N SER A 76 18.25 0.02 4.41
CA SER A 76 18.29 -0.37 2.99
C SER A 76 18.07 -1.86 2.73
N ASN A 77 18.27 -2.70 3.74
CA ASN A 77 18.30 -4.17 3.69
C ASN A 77 16.94 -4.84 3.94
N THR A 78 15.88 -4.07 4.15
CA THR A 78 14.54 -4.60 4.43
C THR A 78 13.48 -3.81 3.68
N VAL A 79 12.35 -4.46 3.43
CA VAL A 79 11.22 -3.86 2.72
C VAL A 79 10.35 -3.12 3.72
N PHE A 80 10.11 -1.84 3.48
CA PHE A 80 9.17 -1.04 4.24
C PHE A 80 7.80 -1.14 3.60
N TRP A 81 6.88 -1.90 4.21
CA TRP A 81 5.49 -1.99 3.77
C TRP A 81 4.65 -0.99 4.54
N LEU A 82 4.02 -0.07 3.82
CA LEU A 82 3.06 0.89 4.33
C LEU A 82 1.66 0.43 3.89
N ASP A 83 0.77 0.19 4.85
CA ASP A 83 -0.54 -0.41 4.57
C ASP A 83 -1.61 0.68 4.42
N TYR A 84 -1.87 1.43 5.50
CA TYR A 84 -2.92 2.45 5.51
C TYR A 84 -2.66 3.53 6.58
N PHE A 85 -3.41 4.63 6.44
CA PHE A 85 -3.49 5.72 7.40
C PHE A 85 -4.86 5.70 8.07
N GLN A 86 -4.93 5.94 9.38
CA GLN A 86 -6.18 6.27 10.07
C GLN A 86 -6.13 7.74 10.47
N ILE A 87 -7.19 8.48 10.14
CA ILE A 87 -7.25 9.93 10.33
C ILE A 87 -8.58 10.24 11.00
N THR A 88 -8.56 11.15 11.97
CA THR A 88 -9.80 11.74 12.50
C THR A 88 -10.13 12.98 11.67
N PRO A 89 -11.15 12.94 10.80
CA PRO A 89 -11.52 14.10 10.00
C PRO A 89 -12.07 15.22 10.90
N PRO A 90 -11.99 16.49 10.44
CA PRO A 90 -12.61 17.59 11.17
C PRO A 90 -14.12 17.37 11.28
N PRO A 91 -14.78 17.89 12.33
CA PRO A 91 -16.23 17.83 12.43
C PRO A 91 -16.86 18.48 11.19
N PRO A 92 -17.99 17.95 10.69
CA PRO A 92 -18.68 18.55 9.57
C PRO A 92 -19.01 20.00 9.93
N THR A 93 -18.44 20.95 9.20
CA THR A 93 -18.79 22.35 9.37
C THR A 93 -20.29 22.44 9.09
N PRO A 94 -21.12 22.96 10.02
CA PRO A 94 -22.54 23.11 9.74
C PRO A 94 -22.64 23.98 8.50
N SER A 95 -23.14 23.40 7.40
CA SER A 95 -23.42 24.14 6.18
C SER A 95 -24.29 25.30 6.62
N THR A 96 -23.75 26.52 6.60
CA THR A 96 -24.58 27.70 6.75
C THR A 96 -25.50 27.63 5.54
N ILE A 97 -26.73 27.16 5.77
CA ILE A 97 -27.78 27.18 4.76
C ILE A 97 -27.80 28.64 4.33
N ALA A 98 -27.33 28.90 3.12
CA ALA A 98 -27.50 30.21 2.52
C ALA A 98 -29.01 30.39 2.47
N THR A 99 -29.56 31.16 3.41
CA THR A 99 -30.94 31.62 3.37
C THR A 99 -31.03 32.46 2.11
N THR A 100 -31.34 31.83 0.98
CA THR A 100 -31.84 32.50 -0.20
C THR A 100 -33.05 33.28 0.27
N SER A 101 -32.86 34.58 0.46
CA SER A 101 -33.92 35.54 0.76
C SER A 101 -34.85 35.59 -0.44
N SER A 102 -35.79 34.65 -0.52
CA SER A 102 -37.00 34.85 -1.28
C SER A 102 -37.72 36.04 -0.65
N ILE A 103 -37.70 37.16 -1.35
CA ILE A 103 -38.48 38.36 -1.06
C ILE A 103 -39.97 37.93 -1.08
N SER A 104 -40.50 37.56 0.08
CA SER A 104 -41.92 37.34 0.28
C SER A 104 -42.47 38.53 1.06
N ARG A 105 -43.45 39.18 0.43
CA ARG A 105 -44.16 40.36 0.94
C ARG A 105 -44.73 40.08 2.33
N SER A 106 -44.68 41.13 3.13
CA SER A 106 -45.19 41.28 4.49
C SER A 106 -46.62 40.76 4.67
N ASP A 107 -46.79 39.87 5.64
CA ASP A 107 -48.03 39.78 6.42
C ASP A 107 -47.65 39.60 7.90
N PRO A 108 -48.21 40.40 8.84
CA PRO A 108 -47.91 40.28 10.26
C PRO A 108 -49.00 39.45 10.94
N MET A 109 -48.67 38.27 11.49
CA MET A 109 -49.54 37.70 12.54
C MET A 109 -48.84 36.72 13.49
N VAL A 110 -48.56 37.25 14.69
CA VAL A 110 -48.78 36.68 16.03
C VAL A 110 -48.09 35.36 16.44
N GLN A 111 -47.27 35.48 17.50
CA GLN A 111 -46.68 34.42 18.33
C GLN A 111 -47.74 33.58 19.06
N PRO A 112 -47.41 32.33 19.45
CA PRO A 112 -47.20 32.14 20.89
C PRO A 112 -46.03 31.24 21.29
N LEU A 113 -45.52 31.56 22.48
CA LEU A 113 -44.45 30.96 23.26
C LEU A 113 -44.90 29.66 23.94
N SER A 114 -44.08 28.60 23.88
CA SER A 114 -44.02 27.45 24.81
C SER A 114 -42.72 26.66 24.49
N SER A 115 -41.68 26.62 25.33
CA SER A 115 -41.55 25.91 26.62
C SER A 115 -41.71 24.40 26.51
N VAL A 116 -40.63 23.63 26.74
CA VAL A 116 -40.49 22.53 27.73
C VAL A 116 -39.27 21.64 27.41
N ALA A 117 -38.64 21.16 28.48
CA ALA A 117 -37.35 20.51 28.67
C ALA A 117 -37.28 18.98 28.42
N ASP A 118 -36.08 18.42 28.71
CA ASP A 118 -35.74 17.05 29.17
C ASP A 118 -35.65 15.88 28.14
N VAL A 119 -34.47 15.26 27.87
CA VAL A 119 -33.68 14.21 28.62
C VAL A 119 -34.06 12.76 28.17
N PRO A 120 -33.23 11.68 28.29
CA PRO A 120 -31.95 11.37 27.66
C PRO A 120 -31.90 9.97 26.94
N GLN A 121 -30.73 9.64 26.36
CA GLN A 121 -30.06 8.32 26.30
C GLN A 121 -30.82 7.04 25.84
N ALA A 122 -30.29 6.38 24.79
CA ALA A 122 -30.36 4.92 24.66
C ALA A 122 -29.04 4.35 24.12
N LYS A 123 -28.47 3.43 24.91
CA LYS A 123 -27.40 2.50 24.56
C LYS A 123 -27.94 1.46 23.58
N TYR A 124 -27.24 1.22 22.48
CA TYR A 124 -27.44 0.02 21.67
C TYR A 124 -26.18 -0.84 21.69
N THR A 125 -26.32 -1.96 22.40
CA THR A 125 -25.49 -3.15 22.32
C THR A 125 -25.78 -3.83 20.98
N SER A 126 -24.75 -4.20 20.22
CA SER A 126 -24.89 -5.12 19.09
C SER A 126 -23.78 -6.17 19.14
N SER A 127 -24.22 -7.39 19.37
CA SER A 127 -23.47 -8.64 19.39
C SER A 127 -23.42 -9.28 18.00
N SER A 128 -22.60 -10.35 17.90
CA SER A 128 -22.75 -11.48 16.97
C SER A 128 -22.22 -11.24 15.53
N VAL A 129 -21.64 -12.17 14.76
CA VAL A 129 -21.63 -13.64 14.73
C VAL A 129 -20.34 -14.13 14.04
N LEU A 130 -19.88 -15.31 14.45
CA LEU A 130 -18.85 -16.18 13.85
C LEU A 130 -19.21 -16.69 12.44
N GLY A 131 -18.25 -16.67 11.52
CA GLY A 131 -18.37 -17.32 10.20
C GLY A 131 -17.14 -18.15 9.87
N ASN A 132 -17.15 -19.42 10.28
CA ASN A 132 -16.21 -20.46 9.86
C ASN A 132 -16.53 -20.89 8.41
N GLY A 133 -15.52 -20.98 7.55
CA GLY A 133 -15.65 -21.55 6.21
C GLY A 133 -14.31 -22.06 5.68
N SER A 134 -14.00 -23.32 5.96
CA SER A 134 -12.89 -24.08 5.37
C SER A 134 -13.35 -24.72 4.05
N LEU A 135 -12.60 -24.50 2.97
CA LEU A 135 -12.77 -25.20 1.70
C LEU A 135 -11.46 -25.90 1.33
N SER A 136 -11.48 -27.23 1.44
CA SER A 136 -10.48 -28.13 0.87
C SER A 136 -10.93 -28.56 -0.52
N LEU A 137 -10.09 -28.37 -1.54
CA LEU A 137 -10.24 -29.05 -2.83
C LEU A 137 -8.99 -29.90 -3.09
N GLY A 138 -9.17 -31.22 -3.01
CA GLY A 138 -8.21 -32.19 -3.52
C GLY A 138 -8.36 -32.30 -5.04
N TYR A 139 -7.23 -32.29 -5.76
CA TYR A 139 -7.20 -32.62 -7.18
C TYR A 139 -6.47 -33.95 -7.36
N SER A 140 -7.19 -34.86 -7.99
CA SER A 140 -6.86 -36.26 -8.18
C SER A 140 -5.96 -36.46 -9.39
N SER A 141 -5.02 -37.38 -9.19
CA SER A 141 -4.28 -38.21 -10.15
C SER A 141 -5.01 -38.51 -11.46
N GLN A 142 -4.28 -38.45 -12.58
CA GLN A 142 -4.47 -39.39 -13.70
C GLN A 142 -3.25 -39.41 -14.65
N THR A 143 -2.64 -40.59 -14.70
CA THR A 143 -1.71 -41.07 -15.72
C THR A 143 -2.49 -41.58 -16.92
N PRO A 144 -1.94 -41.48 -18.14
CA PRO A 144 -2.13 -42.55 -19.11
C PRO A 144 -0.81 -43.03 -19.70
N VAL A 145 -0.55 -44.30 -19.43
CA VAL A 145 0.35 -45.21 -20.13
C VAL A 145 0.08 -45.21 -21.65
N LYS A 146 1.15 -45.23 -22.45
CA LYS A 146 1.09 -45.82 -23.79
C LYS A 146 2.42 -46.46 -24.21
N SER A 147 2.31 -47.77 -24.35
CA SER A 147 3.29 -48.75 -24.81
C SER A 147 3.62 -48.59 -26.29
N SER A 148 4.85 -48.94 -26.70
CA SER A 148 5.12 -50.06 -27.61
C SER A 148 6.56 -50.03 -28.10
N ALA A 149 7.29 -51.09 -27.77
CA ALA A 149 8.65 -51.35 -28.19
C ALA A 149 8.68 -51.91 -29.63
N THR A 150 9.57 -51.39 -30.46
CA THR A 150 10.05 -52.06 -31.67
C THR A 150 11.57 -52.02 -31.62
N SER A 151 12.15 -53.16 -31.25
CA SER A 151 13.59 -53.38 -31.12
C SER A 151 14.18 -53.71 -32.49
N THR A 152 14.72 -52.71 -33.17
CA THR A 152 15.65 -52.90 -34.28
C THR A 152 17.07 -52.61 -33.78
N THR A 153 17.95 -53.61 -33.84
CA THR A 153 19.39 -53.50 -33.60
C THR A 153 20.02 -52.60 -34.67
N HIS A 154 19.95 -51.29 -34.44
CA HIS A 154 20.56 -50.28 -35.30
C HIS A 154 21.86 -49.82 -34.64
N ASN A 155 22.97 -49.93 -35.36
CA ASN A 155 24.25 -49.35 -34.96
C ASN A 155 24.04 -47.85 -34.74
N VAL A 156 24.02 -47.42 -33.48
CA VAL A 156 23.77 -46.03 -33.12
C VAL A 156 24.98 -45.24 -33.60
N PRO A 157 24.82 -44.30 -34.55
CA PRO A 157 25.93 -43.47 -34.96
C PRO A 157 26.42 -42.69 -33.73
N ILE A 158 27.67 -42.96 -33.34
CA ILE A 158 28.32 -42.43 -32.13
C ILE A 158 28.24 -40.89 -32.07
N GLY A 159 28.10 -40.22 -33.22
CA GLY A 159 27.97 -38.78 -33.34
C GLY A 159 26.78 -38.16 -32.59
N MET A 160 25.69 -38.89 -32.33
CA MET A 160 24.53 -38.32 -31.65
C MET A 160 24.71 -38.18 -30.14
N ILE A 161 25.52 -39.06 -29.54
CA ILE A 161 25.82 -39.04 -28.10
C ILE A 161 26.82 -37.92 -27.79
N VAL A 162 27.82 -37.73 -28.64
CA VAL A 162 28.84 -36.68 -28.43
C VAL A 162 28.28 -35.29 -28.70
N GLY A 163 27.35 -35.14 -29.65
CA GLY A 163 26.75 -33.86 -30.00
C GLY A 163 25.94 -33.21 -28.86
N SER A 164 25.26 -34.01 -28.03
CA SER A 164 24.40 -33.48 -26.97
C SER A 164 25.19 -32.93 -25.78
N VAL A 165 26.32 -33.56 -25.44
CA VAL A 165 27.16 -33.10 -24.31
C VAL A 165 27.79 -31.75 -24.66
N ILE A 166 28.35 -31.62 -25.86
CA ILE A 166 28.96 -30.37 -26.32
C ILE A 166 27.89 -29.28 -26.44
N GLY A 167 26.72 -29.60 -27.01
CA GLY A 167 25.60 -28.67 -27.11
C GLY A 167 25.08 -28.22 -25.75
N GLY A 168 24.96 -29.13 -24.79
CA GLY A 168 24.50 -28.84 -23.43
C GLY A 168 25.48 -27.95 -22.67
N VAL A 169 26.78 -28.22 -22.76
CA VAL A 169 27.80 -27.39 -22.10
C VAL A 169 27.77 -25.96 -22.66
N VAL A 170 27.71 -25.79 -23.99
CA VAL A 170 27.62 -24.47 -24.62
C VAL A 170 26.33 -23.73 -24.21
N LEU A 171 25.18 -24.42 -24.20
CA LEU A 171 23.91 -23.84 -23.78
C LEU A 171 23.95 -23.36 -22.32
N VAL A 172 24.53 -24.16 -21.42
CA VAL A 172 24.66 -23.82 -20.00
C VAL A 172 25.55 -22.58 -19.81
N PHE A 173 26.69 -22.50 -20.52
CA PHE A 173 27.55 -21.31 -20.46
C PHE A 173 26.86 -20.05 -20.99
N LEU A 174 26.06 -20.18 -22.05
CA LEU A 174 25.30 -19.06 -22.65
C LEU A 174 24.22 -18.56 -21.67
N VAL A 175 23.48 -19.46 -21.04
CA VAL A 175 22.47 -19.10 -20.02
C VAL A 175 23.12 -18.43 -18.80
N LEU A 176 24.25 -18.96 -18.31
CA LEU A 176 24.97 -18.37 -17.17
C LEU A 176 25.53 -16.98 -17.49
N THR A 177 26.08 -16.77 -18.70
CA THR A 177 26.55 -15.43 -19.12
C THR A 177 25.38 -14.45 -19.27
N LEU A 178 24.24 -14.89 -19.78
CA LEU A 178 23.05 -14.04 -19.92
C LEU A 178 22.49 -13.66 -18.54
N LEU A 179 22.39 -14.60 -17.59
CA LEU A 179 22.01 -14.34 -16.21
C LEU A 179 23.01 -13.43 -15.50
N TYR A 180 24.30 -13.61 -15.72
CA TYR A 180 25.34 -12.74 -15.16
C TYR A 180 25.25 -11.32 -15.72
N GLN A 181 25.05 -11.18 -17.04
CA GLN A 181 24.83 -9.89 -17.69
C GLN A 181 23.54 -9.23 -17.18
N TRP A 182 22.48 -9.99 -16.94
CA TRP A 182 21.21 -9.45 -16.43
C TRP A 182 21.32 -9.01 -14.98
N LYS A 183 21.97 -9.81 -14.13
CA LYS A 183 22.28 -9.43 -12.75
C LYS A 183 23.21 -8.21 -12.68
N ARG A 184 24.15 -8.10 -13.62
CA ARG A 184 25.05 -6.94 -13.74
C ARG A 184 24.34 -5.70 -14.29
N ARG A 185 23.46 -5.84 -15.28
CA ARG A 185 22.65 -4.74 -15.84
C ARG A 185 21.58 -4.26 -14.87
N SER A 186 21.02 -5.14 -14.05
CA SER A 186 20.06 -4.79 -13.00
C SER A 186 20.66 -3.87 -11.92
N ARG A 187 21.99 -3.71 -11.88
CA ARG A 187 22.68 -2.71 -11.03
C ARG A 187 22.94 -1.37 -11.71
N LYS A 188 22.61 -1.19 -12.99
CA LYS A 188 22.85 0.06 -13.74
C LYS A 188 21.57 0.81 -14.13
N GLY A 189 20.43 0.45 -13.54
CA GLY A 189 19.13 1.09 -13.78
C GLY A 189 18.72 2.14 -12.75
N ALA A 190 19.64 2.65 -11.93
CA ALA A 190 19.40 3.88 -11.20
C ALA A 190 19.94 5.02 -12.06
N SER A 191 19.13 5.45 -13.04
CA SER A 191 19.32 6.73 -13.69
C SER A 191 19.42 7.79 -12.61
N THR A 192 20.63 8.30 -12.43
CA THR A 192 20.90 9.56 -11.75
C THR A 192 20.14 10.64 -12.51
N LEU A 193 18.90 10.91 -12.11
CA LEU A 193 18.28 12.20 -12.35
C LEU A 193 19.09 13.18 -11.52
N SER A 194 19.92 13.96 -12.21
CA SER A 194 20.50 15.19 -11.68
C SER A 194 19.38 15.96 -11.00
N VAL A 195 19.45 16.07 -9.68
CA VAL A 195 18.67 17.04 -8.92
C VAL A 195 19.20 18.40 -9.35
N GLU A 196 18.58 18.93 -10.39
CA GLU A 196 18.54 20.36 -10.64
C GLU A 196 17.96 21.02 -9.37
N PRO A 197 18.57 22.08 -8.83
CA PRO A 197 17.95 22.83 -7.74
C PRO A 197 16.63 23.39 -8.27
N TYR A 198 15.52 22.87 -7.75
CA TYR A 198 14.17 23.28 -8.14
C TYR A 198 13.99 24.79 -7.89
N GLU A 199 14.09 25.54 -8.97
CA GLU A 199 13.50 26.86 -9.13
C GLU A 199 11.98 26.68 -9.18
N PHE A 200 11.25 27.52 -8.44
CA PHE A 200 9.80 27.47 -8.30
C PHE A 200 9.11 27.86 -9.62
N ALA A 201 8.97 26.91 -10.55
CA ALA A 201 8.15 27.08 -11.74
C ALA A 201 6.84 26.29 -11.60
N ASN A 202 5.82 27.04 -11.22
CA ASN A 202 4.40 26.82 -11.44
C ASN A 202 4.11 26.04 -12.75
N ILE A 203 3.73 24.77 -12.66
CA ILE A 203 3.16 24.04 -13.80
C ILE A 203 1.85 23.39 -13.39
N ASN A 204 0.86 23.76 -14.20
CA ASN A 204 -0.54 23.41 -14.16
C ASN A 204 -0.81 21.90 -14.06
N ARG A 205 -1.95 21.65 -13.42
CA ARG A 205 -2.78 20.44 -13.47
C ARG A 205 -2.88 19.89 -14.89
N GLU A 206 -3.01 18.56 -14.97
CA GLU A 206 -3.64 17.73 -16.02
C GLU A 206 -2.79 16.46 -16.28
N HIS A 207 -2.71 15.50 -15.33
CA HIS A 207 -2.56 14.05 -15.62
C HIS A 207 -2.48 13.15 -14.35
N LEU A 208 -3.43 13.27 -13.43
CA LEU A 208 -3.66 12.21 -12.42
C LEU A 208 -5.02 11.57 -12.71
N ILE A 209 -4.98 10.36 -13.28
CA ILE A 209 -6.16 9.52 -13.46
C ILE A 209 -6.53 8.98 -12.08
N CYS A 210 -7.46 9.66 -11.41
CA CYS A 210 -8.21 9.08 -10.30
C CYS A 210 -9.18 8.05 -10.88
N LEU A 211 -8.96 6.75 -10.62
CA LEU A 211 -10.07 5.81 -10.64
C LEU A 211 -10.82 5.98 -9.32
N GLU A 212 -11.72 6.95 -9.35
CA GLU A 212 -12.74 7.18 -8.33
C GLU A 212 -13.71 5.99 -8.36
N ASN A 213 -13.70 5.21 -7.29
CA ASN A 213 -14.73 4.21 -7.04
C ASN A 213 -15.27 4.44 -5.62
N GLN A 214 -16.29 5.29 -5.54
CA GLN A 214 -16.79 5.93 -4.33
C GLN A 214 -17.74 5.07 -3.47
N GLU A 215 -17.94 3.78 -3.79
CA GLU A 215 -18.98 2.99 -3.10
C GLU A 215 -18.52 2.12 -1.93
N ARG A 216 -17.23 2.09 -1.60
CA ARG A 216 -16.74 1.43 -0.37
C ARG A 216 -15.66 2.31 0.20
N GLY A 217 -15.82 2.78 1.42
CA GLY A 217 -14.87 3.64 2.15
C GLY A 217 -13.53 2.98 2.47
N ASP A 218 -12.94 2.28 1.50
CA ASP A 218 -11.70 1.54 1.58
C ASP A 218 -10.80 2.04 0.43
N MET A 219 -10.07 3.13 0.70
CA MET A 219 -9.14 3.71 -0.27
C MET A 219 -7.91 2.81 -0.39
N LYS A 220 -7.93 1.90 -1.36
CA LYS A 220 -6.80 1.00 -1.62
C LYS A 220 -5.83 1.63 -2.62
N PHE A 221 -4.79 2.29 -2.11
CA PHE A 221 -3.70 2.81 -2.93
C PHE A 221 -2.80 1.65 -3.37
N ARG A 222 -2.84 1.28 -4.66
CA ARG A 222 -1.93 0.32 -5.24
C ARG A 222 -0.85 1.06 -6.02
N TRP A 223 0.36 1.10 -5.47
CA TRP A 223 1.53 1.54 -6.20
C TRP A 223 1.83 0.51 -7.29
N LEU A 224 1.70 0.92 -8.56
CA LEU A 224 2.24 0.16 -9.69
C LEU A 224 3.71 0.55 -9.84
N TYR A 225 4.59 -0.44 -9.70
CA TYR A 225 5.96 -0.41 -10.21
C TYR A 225 6.02 -1.32 -11.43
#